data_AF-A0A916RK78-F1
#
_entry.id   AF-A0A916RK78-F1
#
_cell.length_a   1.000
_cell.length_b   1.000
_cell.length_c   1.000
_cell.angle_alpha   90.00
_cell.angle_beta   90.00
_cell.angle_gamma   90.00
#
_symmetry.space_group_name_H-M   'P 1'
#
loop_
_entity.id
_entity.type
_entity.pdbx_description
1 polymer ?
#
loop_
_entity_poly.entity_id
_entity_poly.type
_entity_poly.pdbx_seq_one_letter_code
_entity_poly.pdbx_strand_id
1 'polypeptide(L)'
;MLIRYGYEITLTCQQQTALVCLLSVHEDRAADITVPETKFTNPELPVSTYRDLFGNRCLRLVAPAGDLTMWRDATIRDSGQLDRVLPGAREHAVRDLPDGCLVYLMGSRYCETDRLSQIAWDLIGAIPAGWGRVQGICDFVHNHIRFELHAGSIYADGMRDIQ
;
A
#
# COMPACT_ATOMS: atom_id res chain seq x y z
N MET A 1 -3.81 -18.32 12.90
CA MET A 1 -3.94 -17.40 14.05
C MET A 1 -5.17 -16.52 13.92
N LEU A 2 -5.68 -16.00 15.04
CA LEU A 2 -6.68 -14.92 15.04
C LEU A 2 -5.95 -13.62 15.35
N ILE A 3 -6.17 -12.59 14.54
CA ILE A 3 -5.56 -11.27 14.70
C ILE A 3 -6.69 -10.27 14.87
N ARG A 4 -6.69 -9.55 16.00
CA ARG A 4 -7.54 -8.37 16.17
C ARG A 4 -6.84 -7.18 15.55
N TYR A 5 -7.52 -6.48 14.66
CA TYR A 5 -7.01 -5.28 13.98
C TYR A 5 -8.03 -4.16 14.08
N GLY A 6 -7.54 -2.94 14.05
CA GLY A 6 -8.39 -1.77 14.20
C GLY A 6 -7.61 -0.47 14.21
N TYR A 7 -8.34 0.62 14.30
CA TYR A 7 -7.79 1.95 14.45
C TYR A 7 -8.79 2.85 15.19
N GLU A 8 -8.24 3.89 15.81
CA GLU A 8 -8.97 5.07 16.26
C GLU A 8 -8.20 6.29 15.78
N ILE A 9 -8.82 7.09 14.91
CA ILE A 9 -8.18 8.23 14.27
C ILE A 9 -9.08 9.45 14.48
N THR A 10 -8.55 10.48 15.13
CA THR A 10 -9.21 11.78 15.26
C THR A 10 -8.54 12.79 14.33
N LEU A 11 -9.34 13.44 13.51
CA LEU A 11 -8.94 14.53 12.62
C LEU A 11 -9.62 15.81 13.09
N THR A 12 -8.83 16.85 13.39
CA THR A 12 -9.35 18.19 13.68
C THR A 12 -9.37 19.00 12.40
N CYS A 13 -10.55 19.26 11.86
CA CYS A 13 -10.75 19.98 10.61
C CYS A 13 -11.13 21.44 10.88
N GLN A 14 -10.40 22.41 10.31
CA GLN A 14 -10.72 23.83 10.48
C GLN A 14 -12.03 24.25 9.77
N GLN A 15 -12.41 23.49 8.75
CA GLN A 15 -13.63 23.70 7.95
C GLN A 15 -14.18 22.36 7.49
N GLN A 16 -15.35 22.39 6.87
CA GLN A 16 -15.90 21.20 6.23
C GLN A 16 -14.90 20.65 5.18
N THR A 17 -14.51 19.38 5.32
CA THR A 17 -13.41 18.80 4.55
C THR A 17 -13.84 17.48 3.91
N ALA A 18 -13.71 17.39 2.59
CA ALA A 18 -13.94 16.14 1.87
C ALA A 18 -12.77 15.16 2.11
N LEU A 19 -13.10 13.93 2.48
CA LEU A 19 -12.13 12.88 2.77
C LEU A 19 -12.35 11.66 1.86
N VAL A 20 -11.23 11.08 1.43
CA VAL A 20 -11.16 9.74 0.85
C VAL A 20 -10.24 8.89 1.71
N CYS A 21 -10.76 7.82 2.30
CA CYS A 21 -10.04 7.02 3.27
C CYS A 21 -9.94 5.56 2.79
N LEU A 22 -8.72 5.03 2.75
CA LEU A 22 -8.43 3.61 2.46
C LEU A 22 -8.17 2.89 3.79
N LEU A 23 -9.23 2.74 4.57
CA LEU A 23 -9.19 2.21 5.94
C LEU A 23 -9.96 0.89 6.08
N SER A 24 -10.19 0.18 4.98
CA SER A 24 -10.85 -1.13 4.99
C SER A 24 -9.86 -2.22 4.60
N VAL A 25 -10.05 -3.41 5.16
CA VAL A 25 -9.35 -4.62 4.68
C VAL A 25 -9.75 -4.89 3.23
N HIS A 26 -8.79 -5.37 2.43
CA HIS A 26 -9.03 -5.74 1.05
C HIS A 26 -10.07 -6.87 0.95
N GLU A 27 -10.90 -6.84 -0.09
CA GLU A 27 -12.03 -7.78 -0.19
C GLU A 27 -11.61 -9.25 -0.32
N ASP A 28 -10.42 -9.52 -0.87
CA ASP A 28 -9.88 -10.88 -0.94
C ASP A 28 -9.75 -11.56 0.44
N ARG A 29 -9.74 -10.75 1.50
CA ARG A 29 -9.68 -11.20 2.90
C ARG A 29 -11.04 -11.13 3.60
N ALA A 30 -12.12 -10.74 2.92
CA ALA A 30 -13.44 -10.59 3.53
C ALA A 30 -13.96 -11.90 4.13
N ALA A 31 -13.69 -13.03 3.47
CA ALA A 31 -14.08 -14.36 3.95
C ALA A 31 -13.32 -14.78 5.23
N ASP A 32 -12.19 -14.14 5.52
CA ASP A 32 -11.38 -14.43 6.69
C ASP A 32 -11.80 -13.64 7.94
N ILE A 33 -12.68 -12.64 7.78
CA ILE A 33 -13.18 -11.82 8.90
C ILE A 33 -14.14 -12.66 9.74
N THR A 34 -13.76 -12.93 10.99
CA THR A 34 -14.52 -13.82 11.89
C THR A 34 -15.48 -13.09 12.82
N VAL A 35 -15.22 -11.81 13.10
CA VAL A 35 -16.11 -10.93 13.89
C VAL A 35 -16.51 -9.77 12.99
N PRO A 36 -17.81 -9.47 12.82
CA PRO A 36 -18.26 -8.37 11.98
C PRO A 36 -17.58 -7.06 12.38
N GLU A 37 -17.11 -6.31 11.38
CA GLU A 37 -16.42 -5.05 11.61
C GLU A 37 -17.36 -4.06 12.31
N THR A 38 -16.99 -3.64 13.52
CA THR A 38 -17.67 -2.52 14.14
C THR A 38 -17.02 -1.26 13.58
N LYS A 39 -17.82 -0.36 13.02
CA LYS A 39 -17.37 0.88 12.39
C LYS A 39 -18.30 2.00 12.78
N PHE A 40 -17.75 3.13 13.18
CA PHE A 40 -18.54 4.33 13.41
C PHE A 40 -17.70 5.59 13.18
N THR A 41 -18.42 6.69 12.97
CA THR A 41 -17.87 8.04 12.94
C THR A 41 -18.49 8.80 14.10
N ASN A 42 -17.72 9.69 14.72
CA ASN A 42 -18.24 10.63 15.70
C ASN A 42 -17.81 12.05 15.30
N PRO A 43 -18.74 12.95 14.96
CA PRO A 43 -20.19 12.73 14.88
C PRO A 43 -20.58 11.71 13.80
N GLU A 44 -21.77 11.11 13.93
CA GLU A 44 -22.31 10.20 12.93
C GLU A 44 -22.62 10.96 11.64
N LEU A 45 -22.11 10.46 10.51
CA LEU A 45 -22.24 11.13 9.21
C LEU A 45 -22.35 10.10 8.06
N PRO A 46 -22.92 10.50 6.91
CA PRO A 46 -23.05 9.60 5.77
C PRO A 46 -21.69 9.26 5.16
N VAL A 47 -21.44 7.96 5.00
CA VAL A 47 -20.24 7.42 4.34
C VAL A 47 -20.66 6.64 3.11
N SER A 48 -20.12 7.02 1.95
CA SER A 48 -20.27 6.26 0.70
C SER A 48 -19.00 5.48 0.38
N THR A 49 -19.11 4.44 -0.44
CA THR A 49 -17.95 3.60 -0.80
C THR A 49 -17.86 3.35 -2.29
N TYR A 50 -16.63 3.28 -2.81
CA TYR A 50 -16.34 2.88 -4.20
C TYR A 50 -15.07 2.03 -4.24
N ARG A 51 -14.74 1.49 -5.42
CA ARG A 51 -13.49 0.77 -5.68
C ARG A 51 -12.61 1.58 -6.61
N ASP A 52 -11.34 1.70 -6.27
CA ASP A 52 -10.35 2.27 -7.18
C ASP A 52 -9.85 1.24 -8.21
N LEU A 53 -8.96 1.68 -9.10
CA LEU A 53 -8.38 0.85 -10.16
C LEU A 53 -7.56 -0.34 -9.62
N PHE A 54 -7.12 -0.29 -8.36
CA PHE A 54 -6.32 -1.31 -7.71
C PHE A 54 -7.17 -2.26 -6.83
N GLY A 55 -8.49 -2.10 -6.83
CA GLY A 55 -9.41 -2.93 -6.07
C GLY A 55 -9.63 -2.46 -4.62
N ASN A 56 -9.00 -1.37 -4.19
CA ASN A 56 -9.14 -0.88 -2.81
C ASN A 56 -10.56 -0.39 -2.56
N ARG A 57 -11.11 -0.75 -1.40
CA ARG A 57 -12.40 -0.24 -0.94
C ARG A 57 -12.23 1.12 -0.27
N CYS A 58 -12.50 2.18 -1.02
CA CYS A 58 -12.37 3.55 -0.58
C CYS A 58 -13.64 4.04 0.13
N LEU A 59 -13.49 4.71 1.26
CA LEU A 59 -14.56 5.39 1.99
C LEU A 59 -14.55 6.88 1.61
N ARG A 60 -15.71 7.44 1.28
CA ARG A 60 -15.89 8.86 0.96
C ARG A 60 -16.87 9.48 1.94
N LEU A 61 -16.43 10.58 2.54
CA LEU A 61 -17.19 11.32 3.54
C LEU A 61 -16.82 12.80 3.52
N VAL A 62 -17.62 13.61 4.20
CA VAL A 62 -17.37 15.02 4.40
C VAL A 62 -17.32 15.28 5.91
N ALA A 63 -16.12 15.51 6.44
CA ALA A 63 -15.92 15.84 7.84
C ALA A 63 -16.46 17.26 8.12
N PRO A 64 -17.19 17.47 9.23
CA PRO A 64 -17.55 18.82 9.67
C PRO A 64 -16.31 19.58 10.16
N ALA A 65 -16.45 20.89 10.37
CA ALA A 65 -15.46 21.65 11.14
C ALA A 65 -15.47 21.16 12.60
N GLY A 66 -14.28 21.09 13.21
CA GLY A 66 -14.06 20.48 14.52
C GLY A 66 -13.52 19.05 14.40
N ASP A 67 -13.76 18.24 15.42
CA ASP A 67 -13.21 16.89 15.51
C ASP A 67 -14.11 15.87 14.81
N LEU A 68 -13.47 15.04 13.99
CA LEU A 68 -14.02 13.80 13.48
C LEU A 68 -13.19 12.64 13.99
N THR A 69 -13.80 11.77 14.80
CA THR A 69 -13.21 10.49 15.18
C THR A 69 -13.76 9.37 14.29
N MET A 70 -12.88 8.58 13.71
CA MET A 70 -13.19 7.38 12.96
C MET A 70 -12.61 6.18 13.69
N TRP A 71 -13.41 5.13 13.81
CA TRP A 71 -12.99 3.94 14.53
C TRP A 71 -13.35 2.65 13.77
N ARG A 72 -12.50 1.64 13.91
CA ARG A 72 -12.75 0.28 13.43
C ARG A 72 -12.13 -0.74 14.37
N ASP A 73 -12.84 -1.84 14.57
CA ASP A 73 -12.35 -3.03 15.24
C ASP A 73 -12.94 -4.29 14.61
N ALA A 74 -12.07 -5.25 14.33
CA ALA A 74 -12.42 -6.51 13.73
C ALA A 74 -11.40 -7.58 14.08
N THR A 75 -11.78 -8.84 13.87
CA THR A 75 -10.88 -9.99 13.99
C THR A 75 -10.83 -10.74 12.68
N ILE A 76 -9.61 -10.99 12.19
CA ILE A 76 -9.34 -11.78 11.00
C ILE A 76 -8.65 -13.09 11.36
N ARG A 77 -8.99 -14.15 10.63
CA ARG A 77 -8.25 -15.40 10.64
C ARG A 77 -7.14 -15.32 9.60
N ASP A 78 -5.91 -15.53 10.06
CA ASP A 78 -4.74 -15.56 9.19
C ASP A 78 -3.99 -16.87 9.36
N SER A 79 -3.26 -17.32 8.34
CA SER A 79 -2.46 -18.54 8.44
C SER A 79 -1.25 -18.37 9.37
N GLY A 80 -0.73 -17.14 9.51
CA GLY A 80 0.54 -16.83 10.17
C GLY A 80 1.77 -17.39 9.45
N GLN A 81 1.60 -17.93 8.24
CA GLN A 81 2.70 -18.38 7.41
C GLN A 81 3.32 -17.16 6.70
N LEU A 82 4.61 -17.27 6.40
CA LEU A 82 5.28 -16.28 5.57
C LEU A 82 4.69 -16.27 4.16
N ASP A 83 4.85 -15.14 3.48
CA ASP A 83 4.54 -15.02 2.07
C ASP A 83 5.27 -16.09 1.25
N ARG A 84 4.61 -16.52 0.17
CA ARG A 84 5.14 -17.58 -0.68
C ARG A 84 6.38 -17.09 -1.42
N VAL A 85 7.52 -17.74 -1.16
CA VAL A 85 8.74 -17.54 -1.94
C VAL A 85 8.70 -18.45 -3.18
N LEU A 86 8.92 -17.86 -4.36
CA LEU A 86 8.84 -18.57 -5.64
C LEU A 86 10.12 -18.40 -6.47
N PRO A 87 11.23 -19.07 -6.13
CA PRO A 87 12.51 -18.89 -6.83
C PRO A 87 12.44 -19.25 -8.33
N GLY A 88 11.51 -20.14 -8.71
CA GLY A 88 11.26 -20.51 -10.11
C GLY A 88 10.28 -19.59 -10.85
N ALA A 89 9.79 -18.50 -10.24
CA ALA A 89 8.93 -17.55 -10.93
C ALA A 89 9.72 -16.85 -12.06
N ARG A 90 9.18 -16.92 -13.26
CA ARG A 90 9.79 -16.36 -14.46
C ARG A 90 9.33 -14.94 -14.73
N GLU A 91 10.22 -14.16 -15.35
CA GLU A 91 9.86 -12.91 -15.99
C GLU A 91 9.16 -13.21 -17.32
N HIS A 92 7.96 -12.66 -17.50
CA HIS A 92 7.19 -12.81 -18.73
C HIS A 92 7.50 -11.66 -19.69
N ALA A 93 7.56 -11.94 -21.00
CA ALA A 93 7.64 -10.87 -21.98
C ALA A 93 6.34 -10.05 -21.94
N VAL A 94 6.44 -8.73 -22.21
CA VAL A 94 5.30 -7.80 -22.09
C VAL A 94 4.09 -8.25 -22.91
N ARG A 95 4.32 -8.78 -24.12
CA ARG A 95 3.26 -9.29 -25.01
C ARG A 95 2.46 -10.48 -24.44
N ASP A 96 3.03 -11.18 -23.47
CA ASP A 96 2.46 -12.39 -22.87
C ASP A 96 1.77 -12.07 -21.53
N LEU A 97 1.79 -10.81 -21.07
CA LEU A 97 1.15 -10.37 -19.84
C LEU A 97 -0.34 -10.14 -20.04
N PRO A 98 -1.20 -10.45 -19.04
CA PRO A 98 -2.58 -10.01 -19.04
C PRO A 98 -2.68 -8.47 -19.06
N ASP A 99 -3.70 -7.94 -19.73
CA ASP A 99 -3.90 -6.49 -19.88
C ASP A 99 -3.94 -5.75 -18.52
N GLY A 100 -4.57 -6.35 -17.51
CA GLY A 100 -4.65 -5.80 -16.16
C GLY A 100 -3.29 -5.63 -15.46
N CYS A 101 -2.23 -6.30 -15.94
CA CYS A 101 -0.88 -6.17 -15.39
C CYS A 101 -0.14 -4.95 -15.95
N LEU A 102 -0.53 -4.45 -17.13
CA LEU A 102 0.23 -3.41 -17.84
C LEU A 102 0.27 -2.09 -17.08
N VAL A 103 -0.74 -1.79 -16.25
CA VAL A 103 -0.76 -0.59 -15.39
C VAL A 103 0.41 -0.57 -14.40
N TYR A 104 0.92 -1.72 -13.97
CA TYR A 104 2.02 -1.82 -13.01
C TYR A 104 3.41 -1.73 -13.66
N LEU A 105 3.48 -1.66 -14.99
CA LEU A 105 4.75 -1.42 -15.71
C LEU A 105 5.05 0.08 -15.89
N MET A 106 4.07 0.95 -15.56
CA MET A 106 4.16 2.39 -15.75
C MET A 106 4.78 3.06 -14.52
N GLY A 107 5.54 4.15 -14.76
CA GLY A 107 5.95 5.05 -13.69
C GLY A 107 4.76 5.68 -12.96
N SER A 108 4.96 6.03 -11.70
CA SER A 108 3.94 6.67 -10.86
C SER A 108 4.53 7.88 -10.13
N ARG A 109 3.69 8.68 -9.47
CA ARG A 109 4.12 9.88 -8.73
C ARG A 109 5.25 9.61 -7.72
N TYR A 110 5.29 8.41 -7.15
CA TYR A 110 6.30 8.01 -6.15
C TYR A 110 7.26 6.92 -6.69
N CYS A 111 7.15 6.57 -7.97
CA CYS A 111 8.01 5.61 -8.64
C CYS A 111 8.56 6.25 -9.92
N GLU A 112 9.61 7.05 -9.77
CA GLU A 112 10.29 7.76 -10.86
C GLU A 112 11.14 6.80 -11.71
N THR A 113 10.48 5.93 -12.48
CA THR A 113 11.14 4.90 -13.31
C THR A 113 12.19 5.52 -14.22
N ASP A 114 11.90 6.66 -14.84
CA ASP A 114 12.82 7.31 -15.79
C ASP A 114 14.17 7.68 -15.18
N ARG A 115 14.22 7.94 -13.87
CA ARG A 115 15.46 8.30 -13.16
C ARG A 115 16.21 7.08 -12.63
N LEU A 116 15.47 6.04 -12.27
CA LEU A 116 16.01 4.87 -11.58
C LEU A 116 16.25 3.66 -12.49
N SER A 117 15.70 3.65 -13.71
CA SER A 117 15.79 2.49 -14.61
C SER A 117 17.24 2.13 -14.97
N GLN A 118 18.09 3.10 -15.29
CA GLN A 118 19.49 2.81 -15.63
C GLN A 118 20.25 2.26 -14.41
N ILE A 119 20.06 2.86 -13.23
CA ILE A 119 20.68 2.40 -11.98
C ILE A 119 20.26 0.96 -11.67
N ALA A 120 18.97 0.64 -11.83
CA ALA A 120 18.47 -0.71 -11.64
C ALA A 120 19.11 -1.70 -12.64
N TRP A 121 19.28 -1.31 -13.91
CA TRP A 121 19.97 -2.13 -14.90
C TRP A 121 21.44 -2.37 -14.55
N ASP A 122 22.16 -1.33 -14.12
CA ASP A 122 23.58 -1.42 -13.78
C ASP A 122 23.79 -2.31 -12.54
N LEU A 123 22.91 -2.22 -11.54
CA LEU A 123 23.02 -2.98 -10.29
C LEU A 123 22.52 -4.43 -10.41
N ILE A 124 21.41 -4.66 -11.11
CA ILE A 124 20.64 -5.91 -11.03
C ILE A 124 20.48 -6.58 -12.41
N GLY A 125 20.79 -5.89 -13.51
CA GLY A 125 20.54 -6.38 -14.87
C GLY A 125 21.22 -7.70 -15.22
N ALA A 126 22.40 -7.95 -14.63
CA ALA A 126 23.16 -9.20 -14.80
C ALA A 126 22.55 -10.41 -14.08
N ILE A 127 21.64 -10.20 -13.12
CA ILE A 127 20.93 -11.29 -12.44
C ILE A 127 19.98 -11.96 -13.44
N PRO A 128 19.90 -13.30 -13.50
CA PRO A 128 18.97 -14.01 -14.37
C PRO A 128 17.52 -13.52 -14.20
N ALA A 129 16.82 -13.35 -15.32
CA ALA A 129 15.45 -12.86 -15.35
C ALA A 129 14.50 -13.73 -14.53
N GLY A 130 13.59 -13.08 -13.78
CA GLY A 130 12.63 -13.74 -12.89
C GLY A 130 12.80 -13.32 -11.43
N TRP A 131 12.39 -14.18 -10.50
CA TRP A 131 12.36 -13.91 -9.06
C TRP A 131 13.68 -13.35 -8.51
N GLY A 132 14.82 -13.84 -9.01
CA GLY A 132 16.14 -13.41 -8.55
C GLY A 132 16.37 -11.90 -8.67
N ARG A 133 15.84 -11.25 -9.72
CA ARG A 133 15.95 -9.78 -9.88
C ARG A 133 15.14 -9.03 -8.83
N VAL A 134 13.92 -9.51 -8.53
CA VAL A 134 13.07 -8.94 -7.46
C VAL A 134 13.77 -9.07 -6.12
N GLN A 135 14.32 -10.24 -5.81
CA GLN A 135 15.10 -10.45 -4.58
C GLN A 135 16.31 -9.52 -4.52
N GLY A 136 17.06 -9.35 -5.62
CA GLY A 136 18.19 -8.43 -5.69
C GLY A 136 17.80 -6.97 -5.39
N ILE A 137 16.63 -6.52 -5.86
CA ILE A 137 16.09 -5.20 -5.50
C ILE A 137 15.78 -5.13 -4.00
N CYS A 138 15.08 -6.13 -3.45
CA CYS A 138 14.75 -6.19 -2.03
C CYS A 138 16.01 -6.15 -1.15
N ASP A 139 17.02 -6.93 -1.49
CA ASP A 139 18.29 -7.01 -0.78
C ASP A 139 19.04 -5.68 -0.86
N PHE A 140 19.08 -5.04 -2.04
CA PHE A 140 19.67 -3.72 -2.20
C PHE A 140 18.99 -2.70 -1.28
N VAL A 141 17.66 -2.60 -1.31
CA VAL A 141 16.91 -1.66 -0.46
C VAL A 141 17.16 -1.95 1.04
N HIS A 142 17.10 -3.22 1.44
CA HIS A 142 17.30 -3.61 2.84
C HIS A 142 18.67 -3.21 3.39
N ASN A 143 19.70 -3.26 2.54
CA ASN A 143 21.07 -2.95 2.93
C ASN A 143 21.42 -1.46 2.84
N HIS A 144 20.65 -0.65 2.11
CA HIS A 144 20.99 0.75 1.82
C HIS A 144 20.00 1.78 2.38
N ILE A 145 18.78 1.37 2.75
CA ILE A 145 17.77 2.28 3.31
C ILE A 145 17.54 1.94 4.77
N ARG A 146 17.86 2.89 5.65
CA ARG A 146 17.59 2.78 7.09
C ARG A 146 16.20 3.30 7.41
N PHE A 147 15.44 2.52 8.20
CA PHE A 147 14.18 3.00 8.76
C PHE A 147 14.42 4.03 9.86
N GLU A 148 13.85 5.22 9.70
CA GLU A 148 13.86 6.28 10.71
C GLU A 148 12.48 6.96 10.80
N LEU A 149 12.01 7.16 12.02
CA LEU A 149 10.73 7.82 12.29
C LEU A 149 10.83 9.31 11.92
N HIS A 150 9.85 9.81 11.17
CA HIS A 150 9.74 11.21 10.71
C HIS A 150 10.77 11.67 9.67
N ALA A 151 11.59 10.76 9.10
CA ALA A 151 12.53 11.10 8.02
C ALA A 151 11.85 11.26 6.64
N GLY A 152 10.64 10.72 6.47
CA GLY A 152 9.87 10.81 5.23
C GLY A 152 8.89 11.98 5.24
N SER A 153 9.12 12.97 4.36
CA SER A 153 8.14 13.99 3.99
C SER A 153 8.26 14.22 2.48
N ILE A 154 7.15 14.52 1.80
CA ILE A 154 7.17 15.02 0.41
C ILE A 154 7.93 16.36 0.25
N TYR A 155 8.35 16.97 1.37
CA TYR A 155 9.20 18.15 1.43
C TYR A 155 10.65 17.86 1.87
N ALA A 156 10.98 16.60 2.18
CA ALA A 156 12.33 16.20 2.52
C ALA A 156 13.03 15.70 1.24
N ASP A 157 14.00 16.49 0.78
CA ASP A 157 14.94 16.22 -0.30
C ASP A 157 15.81 14.98 0.05
N GLY A 158 15.21 13.78 -0.04
CA GLY A 158 15.77 12.52 0.46
C GLY A 158 16.67 11.76 -0.52
N MET A 159 17.05 12.37 -1.64
CA MET A 159 17.88 11.73 -2.68
C MET A 159 19.35 12.20 -2.65
N ARG A 160 19.93 12.46 -1.48
CA ARG A 160 21.37 12.83 -1.37
C ARG A 160 22.32 11.65 -1.17
N ASP A 161 21.81 10.48 -0.79
CA ASP A 161 22.67 9.37 -0.34
C ASP A 161 22.68 8.14 -1.27
N ILE A 162 22.31 8.31 -2.55
CA ILE A 162 22.51 7.27 -3.58
C ILE A 162 23.58 7.77 -4.58
N GLN A 163 24.81 7.91 -4.09
CA GLN A 163 26.02 8.05 -4.91
C GLN A 163 27.05 7.00 -4.51
#